data_AF-A0AAV5BB55-F1
#
_entry.id   AF-A0AAV5BB55-F1
#
_cell.length_a   1.000
_cell.length_b   1.000
_cell.length_c   1.000
_cell.angle_alpha   90.00
_cell.angle_beta   90.00
_cell.angle_gamma   90.00
#
_symmetry.space_group_name_H-M   'P 1'
#
loop_
_entity.id
_entity.type
_entity.pdbx_description
1 polymer ?
#
loop_
_entity_poly.entity_id
_entity_poly.type
_entity_poly.pdbx_seq_one_letter_code
_entity_poly.pdbx_strand_id
1 'polypeptide(L)'
;MAVPAHIRNVPRPVNTVVVDNGKEGPNRFSVRERSGTKYIQHGNPQPRNGKVIGHIFEGKYVPLHTETASEGPDMLSYGAAAFAHSVSSDILSDLLDIYPIKDACTIMAIAMLRVIRPSITAERIAMHYRRTFVSRYYPGLALSANTICTFQQKIGQDGKRRRDFYQKRASSVMEDHHIAVDGTLKQDNSNVNDLSAFSYKARTKGCREVSILYAYDIEAMEPVCAEVFPGNSIDASSYAAFIRDNDIRKGIIVSDKGFPPSQIKKELEERPDLHFLTPIRRNDVRIANNDMLSFEGVLSGVDDHVVYKKRRIQGGRYLYACRSARKAAIEEAAYLARRKKQKDFQPENYEKKRKTFGVIVFESDQDLDPRIAYLCYEERWLLELVFKRYKNDECLDKTEVQGDFSLLGLEFINFISTVLTCRMLKKAREAGLLEKVSYGELLEDLSSAWRMVDAPEDPATDDKHWVHTLNYVFEELEALGLSRAVPKTKPRKRGRPRKDPKESKPKRPRGRPRKSNQSADLL
;
A
#
# COMPACT_ATOMS: atom_id res chain seq x y z
N MET A 1 41.18 5.91 -43.18
CA MET A 1 41.38 7.17 -43.94
C MET A 1 42.57 7.92 -43.38
N ALA A 2 43.27 8.72 -44.20
CA ALA A 2 44.39 9.52 -43.70
C ALA A 2 43.86 10.65 -42.81
N VAL A 3 44.32 10.72 -41.56
CA VAL A 3 43.96 11.82 -40.63
C VAL A 3 44.43 13.14 -41.25
N PRO A 4 43.62 14.20 -41.34
CA PRO A 4 44.06 15.50 -41.89
C PRO A 4 45.21 16.13 -41.08
N ALA A 5 46.09 16.91 -41.74
CA ALA A 5 47.25 17.51 -41.08
C ALA A 5 46.87 18.44 -39.91
N HIS A 6 45.82 19.24 -40.08
CA HIS A 6 45.31 20.13 -39.03
C HIS A 6 44.83 19.36 -37.78
N ILE A 7 44.37 18.12 -37.93
CA ILE A 7 44.02 17.23 -36.82
C ILE A 7 45.27 16.58 -36.21
N ARG A 8 46.23 16.13 -37.03
CA ARG A 8 47.49 15.52 -36.55
C ARG A 8 48.33 16.47 -35.70
N ASN A 9 48.21 17.77 -35.94
CA ASN A 9 49.01 18.80 -35.27
C ASN A 9 48.36 19.36 -33.98
N VAL A 10 47.16 18.90 -33.61
CA VAL A 10 46.50 19.33 -32.37
C VAL A 10 47.32 18.91 -31.14
N PRO A 11 47.65 19.83 -30.22
CA PRO A 11 48.33 19.51 -28.97
C PRO A 11 47.58 18.45 -28.15
N ARG A 12 48.30 17.41 -27.71
CA ARG A 12 47.75 16.23 -26.99
C ARG A 12 48.87 15.53 -26.20
N PRO A 13 48.56 14.60 -25.27
CA PRO A 13 49.55 13.86 -24.50
C PRO A 13 50.61 13.16 -25.38
N VAL A 14 51.84 13.11 -24.89
CA VAL A 14 52.96 12.41 -25.56
C VAL A 14 52.71 10.90 -25.64
N ASN A 15 53.39 10.20 -26.57
CA ASN A 15 53.21 8.76 -26.81
C ASN A 15 51.79 8.34 -27.24
N THR A 16 51.14 9.20 -28.04
CA THR A 16 49.78 8.97 -28.56
C THR A 16 49.75 8.94 -30.09
N VAL A 17 48.68 8.36 -30.65
CA VAL A 17 48.39 8.40 -32.08
C VAL A 17 46.93 8.80 -32.31
N VAL A 18 46.69 9.57 -33.36
CA VAL A 18 45.33 9.90 -33.81
C VAL A 18 44.89 8.88 -34.85
N VAL A 19 43.70 8.31 -34.68
CA VAL A 19 43.08 7.38 -35.61
C VAL A 19 41.72 7.96 -36.04
N ASP A 20 41.56 8.17 -37.34
CA ASP A 20 40.27 8.48 -37.95
C ASP A 20 39.47 7.19 -38.09
N ASN A 21 38.37 7.08 -37.34
CA ASN A 21 37.49 5.91 -37.37
C ASN A 21 36.47 5.95 -38.52
N GLY A 22 36.44 7.04 -39.29
CA GLY A 22 35.60 7.21 -40.47
C GLY A 22 34.11 7.41 -40.21
N LYS A 23 33.70 7.55 -38.95
CA LYS A 23 32.33 7.95 -38.59
C LYS A 23 32.27 9.46 -38.49
N GLU A 24 31.19 10.04 -39.01
CA GLU A 24 30.90 11.45 -38.77
C GLU A 24 30.49 11.67 -37.30
N GLY A 25 30.83 12.85 -36.76
CA GLY A 25 30.47 13.27 -35.40
C GLY A 25 31.66 13.53 -34.46
N PRO A 26 31.38 13.87 -33.18
CA PRO A 26 32.39 14.39 -32.25
C PRO A 26 33.54 13.41 -31.94
N ASN A 27 33.29 12.11 -32.11
CA ASN A 27 34.24 11.05 -31.79
C ASN A 27 35.02 10.54 -33.02
N ARG A 28 34.99 11.24 -34.16
CA ARG A 28 35.65 10.82 -35.42
C ARG A 28 37.16 10.56 -35.25
N PHE A 29 37.86 11.51 -34.64
CA PHE A 29 39.30 11.48 -34.47
C PHE A 29 39.66 11.01 -33.06
N SER A 30 39.84 9.70 -32.89
CA SER A 30 40.22 9.11 -31.61
C SER A 30 41.71 9.25 -31.33
N VAL A 31 42.09 9.64 -30.12
CA VAL A 31 43.47 9.66 -29.64
C VAL A 31 43.70 8.41 -28.81
N ARG A 32 44.68 7.59 -29.20
CA ARG A 32 45.00 6.31 -28.57
C ARG A 32 46.41 6.35 -28.00
N GLU A 33 46.60 5.75 -26.83
CA GLU A 33 47.95 5.52 -26.28
C GLU A 33 48.73 4.54 -27.18
N ARG A 34 50.06 4.61 -27.18
CA ARG A 34 50.90 3.53 -27.72
C ARG A 34 51.16 2.53 -26.60
N SER A 35 50.54 1.34 -26.69
CA SER A 35 50.56 0.32 -25.63
C SER A 35 51.68 -0.71 -25.79
N GLY A 36 52.43 -0.68 -26.89
CA GLY A 36 53.55 -1.57 -27.12
C GLY A 36 53.95 -1.64 -28.59
N THR A 37 54.63 -2.72 -28.96
CA THR A 37 55.17 -2.94 -30.29
C THR A 37 54.69 -4.29 -30.84
N LYS A 38 54.19 -4.32 -32.06
CA LYS A 38 53.81 -5.50 -32.82
C LYS A 38 54.95 -5.84 -33.79
N TYR A 39 55.59 -6.99 -33.58
CA TYR A 39 56.58 -7.52 -34.53
C TYR A 39 55.87 -8.10 -35.74
N ILE A 40 56.31 -7.75 -36.94
CA ILE A 40 55.76 -8.22 -38.21
C ILE A 40 56.83 -9.07 -38.88
N GLN A 41 56.45 -10.24 -39.40
CA GLN A 41 57.37 -11.15 -40.07
C GLN A 41 57.94 -10.46 -41.32
N HIS A 42 59.28 -10.38 -41.40
CA HIS A 42 60.03 -9.66 -42.44
C HIS A 42 59.82 -8.12 -42.50
N GLY A 43 59.45 -7.49 -41.38
CA GLY A 43 59.28 -6.04 -41.31
C GLY A 43 59.73 -5.40 -40.00
N ASN A 44 59.91 -4.08 -40.00
CA ASN A 44 60.23 -3.33 -38.79
C ASN A 44 59.07 -3.39 -37.78
N PRO A 45 59.38 -3.50 -36.47
CA PRO A 45 58.36 -3.53 -35.41
C PRO A 45 57.46 -2.29 -35.48
N GLN A 46 56.14 -2.49 -35.49
CA GLN A 46 55.15 -1.42 -35.61
C GLN A 46 54.54 -1.06 -34.25
N PRO A 47 54.19 0.20 -33.96
CA PRO A 47 53.52 0.57 -32.72
C PRO A 47 52.14 -0.10 -32.64
N ARG A 48 51.83 -0.69 -31.48
CA ARG A 48 50.51 -1.22 -31.13
C ARG A 48 49.71 -0.12 -30.43
N ASN A 49 48.58 0.24 -31.02
CA ASN A 49 47.67 1.23 -30.44
C ASN A 49 46.91 0.59 -29.27
N GLY A 50 46.96 1.23 -28.11
CA GLY A 50 46.24 0.86 -26.89
C GLY A 50 44.81 1.43 -26.83
N LYS A 51 44.34 1.71 -25.62
CA LYS A 51 42.99 2.25 -25.38
C LYS A 51 42.85 3.67 -25.92
N VAL A 52 41.61 4.07 -26.20
CA VAL A 52 41.28 5.46 -26.50
C VAL A 52 41.40 6.26 -25.20
N ILE A 53 42.13 7.37 -25.24
CA ILE A 53 42.34 8.25 -24.09
C ILE A 53 41.69 9.63 -24.29
N GLY A 54 41.04 9.85 -25.44
CA GLY A 54 40.33 11.08 -25.76
C GLY A 54 40.04 11.20 -27.25
N HIS A 55 39.49 12.34 -27.65
CA HIS A 55 39.13 12.64 -29.03
C HIS A 55 39.64 14.03 -29.42
N ILE A 56 39.77 14.29 -30.72
CA ILE A 56 39.99 15.65 -31.23
C ILE A 56 38.66 16.15 -31.78
N PHE A 57 38.17 17.23 -31.20
CA PHE A 57 36.95 17.92 -31.60
C PHE A 57 37.24 19.42 -31.73
N GLU A 58 36.83 20.02 -32.85
CA GLU A 58 37.05 21.45 -33.15
C GLU A 58 38.50 21.94 -32.93
N GLY A 59 39.48 21.15 -33.37
CA GLY A 59 40.90 21.51 -33.26
C GLY A 59 41.48 21.41 -31.84
N LYS A 60 40.74 20.84 -30.89
CA LYS A 60 41.15 20.68 -29.50
C LYS A 60 41.15 19.21 -29.09
N TYR A 61 42.16 18.80 -28.32
CA TYR A 61 42.14 17.50 -27.66
C TYR A 61 41.20 17.55 -26.46
N VAL A 62 40.23 16.63 -26.43
CA VAL A 62 39.28 16.42 -25.34
C VAL A 62 39.63 15.07 -24.71
N PRO A 63 40.09 15.04 -23.44
CA PRO A 63 40.40 13.78 -22.77
C PRO A 63 39.13 12.95 -22.57
N LEU A 64 39.30 11.63 -22.48
CA LEU A 64 38.18 10.75 -22.15
C LEU A 64 37.81 10.98 -20.69
N HIS A 65 36.59 11.49 -20.47
CA HIS A 65 35.99 11.58 -19.15
C HIS A 65 35.18 10.31 -18.87
N THR A 66 34.86 10.07 -17.59
CA THR A 66 33.86 9.06 -17.23
C THR A 66 32.53 9.39 -17.90
N GLU A 67 31.72 8.36 -18.17
CA GLU A 67 30.39 8.58 -18.74
C GLU A 67 29.57 9.48 -17.81
N THR A 68 28.86 10.44 -18.40
CA THR A 68 27.93 11.30 -17.66
C THR A 68 26.91 10.43 -16.93
N ALA A 69 26.74 10.69 -15.63
CA ALA A 69 25.87 9.91 -14.73
C ALA A 69 26.25 8.41 -14.62
N SER A 70 27.55 8.10 -14.73
CA SER A 70 28.08 6.73 -14.55
C SER A 70 27.75 6.10 -13.19
N GLU A 71 27.58 6.92 -12.14
CA GLU A 71 27.21 6.48 -10.79
C GLU A 71 25.70 6.56 -10.52
N GLY A 72 24.91 7.01 -11.51
CA GLY A 72 23.48 7.24 -11.36
C GLY A 72 23.16 8.64 -10.78
N PRO A 73 21.95 8.84 -10.24
CA PRO A 73 21.54 10.11 -9.65
C PRO A 73 22.16 10.31 -8.25
N ASP A 74 22.55 11.54 -7.92
CA ASP A 74 23.11 11.87 -6.60
C ASP A 74 22.08 11.87 -5.47
N MET A 75 20.79 11.96 -5.81
CA MET A 75 19.66 12.09 -4.89
C MET A 75 18.44 11.30 -5.36
N LEU A 76 17.70 10.75 -4.41
CA LEU A 76 16.49 9.94 -4.64
C LEU A 76 15.37 10.36 -3.68
N SER A 77 14.12 10.14 -4.10
CA SER A 77 12.95 10.28 -3.21
C SER A 77 12.96 9.19 -2.14
N TYR A 78 12.93 9.60 -0.87
CA TYR A 78 13.17 8.78 0.30
C TYR A 78 11.89 8.43 1.07
N GLY A 79 11.13 9.43 1.51
CA GLY A 79 10.15 9.25 2.61
C GLY A 79 9.12 8.15 2.36
N ALA A 80 8.43 8.18 1.22
CA ALA A 80 7.42 7.16 0.89
C ALA A 80 8.04 5.76 0.73
N ALA A 81 9.23 5.66 0.12
CA ALA A 81 9.93 4.39 -0.05
C ALA A 81 10.42 3.83 1.28
N ALA A 82 10.96 4.68 2.16
CA ALA A 82 11.37 4.32 3.52
C ALA A 82 10.18 3.88 4.37
N PHE A 83 9.03 4.53 4.22
CA PHE A 83 7.82 4.15 4.93
C PHE A 83 7.38 2.73 4.56
N ALA A 84 7.27 2.43 3.26
CA ALA A 84 6.95 1.08 2.78
C ALA A 84 7.99 0.04 3.22
N HIS A 85 9.28 0.40 3.19
CA HIS A 85 10.37 -0.48 3.62
C HIS A 85 10.31 -0.80 5.12
N SER A 86 9.90 0.19 5.94
CA SER A 86 9.83 0.05 7.40
C SER A 86 8.80 -0.98 7.90
N VAL A 87 7.96 -1.50 7.02
CA VAL A 87 6.91 -2.49 7.35
C VAL A 87 6.99 -3.77 6.49
N SER A 88 8.09 -3.98 5.75
CA SER A 88 8.20 -5.05 4.74
C SER A 88 9.18 -6.19 5.05
N SER A 89 9.93 -6.12 6.16
CA SER A 89 11.09 -6.99 6.42
C SER A 89 10.77 -8.48 6.51
N ASP A 90 9.70 -8.83 7.23
CA ASP A 90 9.22 -10.20 7.38
C ASP A 90 8.67 -10.75 6.06
N ILE A 91 7.97 -9.93 5.27
CA ILE A 91 7.48 -10.34 3.95
C ILE A 91 8.65 -10.65 3.01
N LEU A 92 9.72 -9.83 3.05
CA LEU A 92 10.92 -10.11 2.27
C LEU A 92 11.58 -11.42 2.72
N SER A 93 11.64 -11.68 4.03
CA SER A 93 12.14 -12.95 4.57
C SER A 93 11.33 -14.14 4.04
N ASP A 94 9.99 -14.05 4.10
CA ASP A 94 9.09 -15.08 3.58
C ASP A 94 9.30 -15.34 2.08
N LEU A 95 9.50 -14.27 1.30
CA LEU A 95 9.80 -14.38 -0.12
C LEU A 95 11.17 -15.04 -0.38
N LEU A 96 12.20 -14.69 0.40
CA LEU A 96 13.56 -15.23 0.23
C LEU A 96 13.65 -16.71 0.56
N ASP A 97 12.79 -17.21 1.45
CA ASP A 97 12.73 -18.63 1.79
C ASP A 97 12.12 -19.48 0.66
N ILE A 98 11.48 -18.86 -0.33
CA ILE A 98 10.66 -19.54 -1.35
C ILE A 98 11.13 -19.23 -2.78
N TYR A 99 11.52 -17.99 -3.03
CA TYR A 99 11.92 -17.47 -4.33
C TYR A 99 13.43 -17.19 -4.38
N PRO A 100 14.08 -17.34 -5.56
CA PRO A 100 15.43 -16.86 -5.78
C PRO A 100 15.55 -15.39 -5.38
N ILE A 101 16.70 -15.00 -4.84
CA ILE A 101 16.94 -13.63 -4.33
C ILE A 101 16.52 -12.53 -5.31
N LYS A 102 16.82 -12.70 -6.60
CA LYS A 102 16.45 -11.74 -7.64
C LYS A 102 14.94 -11.63 -7.80
N ASP A 103 14.23 -12.74 -7.76
CA ASP A 103 12.77 -12.79 -7.93
C ASP A 103 12.08 -12.19 -6.70
N ALA A 104 12.51 -12.56 -5.49
CA ALA A 104 12.02 -11.98 -4.23
C ALA A 104 12.20 -10.45 -4.19
N CYS A 105 13.39 -9.96 -4.53
CA CYS A 105 13.67 -8.52 -4.62
C CYS A 105 12.83 -7.84 -5.71
N THR A 106 12.60 -8.51 -6.85
CA THR A 106 11.77 -7.96 -7.94
C THR A 106 10.31 -7.85 -7.52
N ILE A 107 9.76 -8.87 -6.87
CA ILE A 107 8.40 -8.87 -6.31
C ILE A 107 8.25 -7.69 -5.33
N MET A 108 9.18 -7.57 -4.38
CA MET A 108 9.12 -6.55 -3.35
C MET A 108 9.27 -5.13 -3.93
N ALA A 109 10.21 -4.92 -4.86
CA ALA A 109 10.38 -3.64 -5.53
C ALA A 109 9.13 -3.21 -6.30
N ILE A 110 8.50 -4.13 -7.06
CA ILE A 110 7.26 -3.84 -7.79
C ILE A 110 6.13 -3.53 -6.80
N ALA A 111 5.96 -4.34 -5.74
CA ALA A 111 4.91 -4.12 -4.75
C ALA A 111 5.05 -2.75 -4.06
N MET A 112 6.25 -2.41 -3.57
CA MET A 112 6.52 -1.10 -2.96
C MET A 112 6.25 0.05 -3.92
N LEU A 113 6.64 -0.08 -5.20
CA LEU A 113 6.39 0.96 -6.20
C LEU A 113 4.90 1.16 -6.47
N ARG A 114 4.10 0.09 -6.44
CA ARG A 114 2.64 0.15 -6.60
C ARG A 114 1.95 0.80 -5.40
N VAL A 115 2.48 0.62 -4.20
CA VAL A 115 1.98 1.29 -2.98
C VAL A 115 2.31 2.78 -2.99
N ILE A 116 3.56 3.17 -3.28
CA ILE A 116 3.97 4.58 -3.24
C ILE A 116 3.50 5.37 -4.47
N ARG A 117 3.15 4.69 -5.56
CA ARG A 117 2.57 5.28 -6.78
C ARG A 117 1.36 4.45 -7.21
N PRO A 118 0.18 4.72 -6.64
CA PRO A 118 -1.06 4.10 -7.08
C PRO A 118 -1.29 4.30 -8.58
N SER A 119 -1.95 3.34 -9.24
CA SER A 119 -2.12 3.32 -10.71
C SER A 119 -0.83 3.27 -11.54
N ILE A 120 0.32 2.91 -10.96
CA ILE A 120 1.55 2.82 -11.75
C ILE A 120 1.48 1.66 -12.76
N THR A 121 1.62 2.01 -14.04
CA THR A 121 1.67 1.04 -15.13
C THR A 121 3.06 0.43 -15.25
N ALA A 122 3.17 -0.76 -15.87
CA ALA A 122 4.45 -1.44 -16.10
C ALA A 122 5.49 -0.58 -16.85
N GLU A 123 5.04 0.32 -17.72
CA GLU A 123 5.89 1.27 -18.45
C GLU A 123 6.57 2.29 -17.54
N ARG A 124 5.93 2.65 -16.43
CA ARG A 124 6.42 3.69 -15.50
C ARG A 124 7.24 3.14 -14.35
N ILE A 125 7.15 1.83 -14.06
CA ILE A 125 7.87 1.19 -12.94
C ILE A 125 9.38 1.45 -13.03
N ALA A 126 10.03 1.24 -14.19
CA ALA A 126 11.46 1.49 -14.37
C ALA A 126 11.89 2.93 -14.05
N MET A 127 11.04 3.91 -14.37
CA MET A 127 11.31 5.32 -14.11
C MET A 127 11.23 5.61 -12.61
N HIS A 128 10.18 5.14 -11.94
CA HIS A 128 9.99 5.39 -10.51
C HIS A 128 10.98 4.62 -9.64
N TYR A 129 11.34 3.39 -10.03
CA TYR A 129 12.41 2.63 -9.40
C TYR A 129 13.71 3.42 -9.34
N ARG A 130 14.14 3.99 -10.48
CA ARG A 130 15.37 4.79 -10.59
C ARG A 130 15.32 6.16 -9.89
N ARG A 131 14.13 6.60 -9.45
CA ARG A 131 13.92 7.91 -8.81
C ARG A 131 13.69 7.80 -7.30
N THR A 132 13.59 6.59 -6.76
CA THR A 132 13.23 6.34 -5.36
C THR A 132 14.26 5.45 -4.68
N PHE A 133 14.30 5.51 -3.35
CA PHE A 133 15.14 4.63 -2.52
C PHE A 133 14.82 3.14 -2.67
N VAL A 134 13.72 2.75 -3.34
CA VAL A 134 13.47 1.35 -3.73
C VAL A 134 14.64 0.75 -4.50
N SER A 135 15.31 1.55 -5.35
CA SER A 135 16.52 1.11 -6.07
C SER A 135 17.76 0.93 -5.19
N ARG A 136 17.79 1.55 -4.00
CA ARG A 136 18.85 1.35 -3.01
C ARG A 136 18.58 0.11 -2.16
N TYR A 137 17.33 -0.12 -1.77
CA TYR A 137 16.94 -1.31 -1.03
C TYR A 137 17.11 -2.59 -1.86
N TYR A 138 16.78 -2.53 -3.16
CA TYR A 138 16.91 -3.65 -4.09
C TYR A 138 17.73 -3.25 -5.32
N PRO A 139 19.07 -3.24 -5.26
CA PRO A 139 19.90 -2.73 -6.35
C PRO A 139 19.96 -3.66 -7.57
N GLY A 140 20.16 -3.06 -8.76
CA GLY A 140 20.47 -3.80 -9.99
C GLY A 140 19.29 -4.51 -10.66
N LEU A 141 18.05 -4.15 -10.34
CA LEU A 141 16.87 -4.78 -10.95
C LEU A 141 16.57 -4.23 -12.34
N ALA A 142 16.29 -5.14 -13.28
CA ALA A 142 15.82 -4.79 -14.62
C ALA A 142 14.28 -4.77 -14.64
N LEU A 143 13.70 -3.57 -14.60
CA LEU A 143 12.24 -3.37 -14.48
C LEU A 143 11.60 -2.75 -15.73
N SER A 144 12.07 -3.11 -16.93
CA SER A 144 11.38 -2.71 -18.17
C SER A 144 10.00 -3.36 -18.26
N ALA A 145 9.04 -2.72 -18.95
CA ALA A 145 7.69 -3.25 -19.11
C ALA A 145 7.68 -4.72 -19.60
N ASN A 146 8.46 -5.03 -20.63
CA ASN A 146 8.57 -6.41 -21.15
C ASN A 146 9.10 -7.40 -20.11
N THR A 147 10.08 -6.98 -19.31
CA THR A 147 10.64 -7.82 -18.25
C THR A 147 9.60 -8.08 -17.16
N ILE A 148 8.86 -7.04 -16.76
CA ILE A 148 7.79 -7.13 -15.76
C ILE A 148 6.67 -8.05 -16.24
N CYS A 149 6.17 -7.87 -17.46
CA CYS A 149 5.10 -8.71 -18.01
C CYS A 149 5.51 -10.18 -18.09
N THR A 150 6.75 -10.45 -18.55
CA THR A 150 7.31 -11.82 -18.59
C THR A 150 7.44 -12.40 -17.18
N PHE A 151 7.86 -11.58 -16.22
CA PHE A 151 8.05 -12.00 -14.84
C PHE A 151 6.72 -12.31 -14.14
N GLN A 152 5.69 -11.48 -14.33
CA GLN A 152 4.33 -11.76 -13.85
C GLN A 152 3.80 -13.08 -14.41
N GLN A 153 3.97 -13.33 -15.71
CA GLN A 153 3.57 -14.61 -16.31
C GLN A 153 4.26 -15.80 -15.64
N LYS A 154 5.57 -15.72 -15.37
CA LYS A 154 6.33 -16.77 -14.68
C LYS A 154 5.85 -17.02 -13.25
N ILE A 155 5.57 -15.95 -12.50
CA ILE A 155 4.99 -16.06 -11.15
C ILE A 155 3.62 -16.77 -11.21
N GLY A 156 2.78 -16.42 -12.18
CA GLY A 156 1.48 -17.06 -12.36
C GLY A 156 1.57 -18.54 -12.70
N GLN A 157 2.54 -18.92 -13.54
CA GLN A 157 2.81 -20.32 -13.90
C GLN A 157 3.27 -21.13 -12.69
N ASP A 158 4.03 -20.54 -11.77
CA ASP A 158 4.52 -21.19 -10.56
C ASP A 158 3.49 -21.15 -9.42
N GLY A 159 2.41 -21.91 -9.60
CA GLY A 159 1.37 -22.04 -8.57
C GLY A 159 1.88 -22.66 -7.26
N LYS A 160 2.93 -23.49 -7.32
CA LYS A 160 3.49 -24.12 -6.11
C LYS A 160 4.13 -23.08 -5.20
N ARG A 161 5.03 -22.24 -5.71
CA ARG A 161 5.68 -21.21 -4.88
C ARG A 161 4.69 -20.19 -4.33
N ARG A 162 3.66 -19.81 -5.11
CA ARG A 162 2.60 -18.93 -4.62
C ARG A 162 1.86 -19.55 -3.43
N ARG A 163 1.49 -20.83 -3.50
CA ARG A 163 0.87 -21.55 -2.39
C ARG A 163 1.80 -21.69 -1.19
N ASP A 164 3.06 -22.07 -1.40
CA ASP A 164 4.06 -22.20 -0.33
C ASP A 164 4.19 -20.86 0.43
N PHE A 165 4.12 -19.73 -0.28
CA PHE A 165 4.16 -18.40 0.34
C PHE A 165 2.92 -18.10 1.18
N TYR A 166 1.72 -18.36 0.65
CA TYR A 166 0.49 -18.19 1.41
C TYR A 166 0.39 -19.12 2.62
N GLN A 167 0.87 -20.36 2.51
CA GLN A 167 0.92 -21.29 3.64
C GLN A 167 1.86 -20.80 4.74
N LYS A 168 3.04 -20.29 4.37
CA LYS A 168 3.97 -19.68 5.33
C LYS A 168 3.36 -18.49 6.05
N ARG A 169 2.70 -17.60 5.30
CA ARG A 169 1.95 -16.47 5.86
C ARG A 169 0.83 -16.93 6.81
N ALA A 170 0.02 -17.91 6.40
CA ALA A 170 -1.04 -18.48 7.21
C ALA A 170 -0.53 -19.15 8.49
N SER A 171 0.65 -19.80 8.45
CA SER A 171 1.27 -20.40 9.63
C SER A 171 1.79 -19.36 10.64
N SER A 172 2.00 -18.13 10.21
CA SER A 172 2.46 -17.01 11.06
C SER A 172 1.30 -16.27 11.73
N VAL A 173 0.04 -16.59 11.37
CA VAL A 173 -1.15 -16.07 12.06
C VAL A 173 -1.17 -16.64 13.47
N MET A 174 -1.37 -15.79 14.47
CA MET A 174 -1.41 -16.20 15.88
C MET A 174 -2.52 -17.24 16.12
N GLU A 175 -2.38 -18.02 17.19
CA GLU A 175 -3.31 -19.11 17.49
C GLU A 175 -4.70 -18.59 17.87
N ASP A 176 -4.76 -17.43 18.53
CA ASP A 176 -5.97 -16.75 19.00
C ASP A 176 -6.56 -15.74 18.02
N HIS A 177 -5.92 -15.54 16.86
CA HIS A 177 -6.43 -14.66 15.80
C HIS A 177 -7.52 -15.35 14.96
N HIS A 178 -8.46 -14.55 14.47
CA HIS A 178 -9.56 -14.99 13.63
C HIS A 178 -9.28 -14.67 12.15
N ILE A 179 -9.43 -15.70 11.30
CA ILE A 179 -9.31 -15.54 9.85
C ILE A 179 -10.69 -15.42 9.23
N ALA A 180 -11.02 -14.26 8.67
CA ALA A 180 -12.20 -14.06 7.84
C ALA A 180 -11.89 -14.30 6.36
N VAL A 181 -12.87 -14.79 5.60
CA VAL A 181 -12.74 -15.01 4.15
C VAL A 181 -13.84 -14.25 3.43
N ASP A 182 -13.47 -13.37 2.49
CA ASP A 182 -14.42 -12.60 1.68
C ASP A 182 -13.92 -12.38 0.25
N GLY A 183 -14.84 -12.09 -0.66
CA GLY A 183 -14.58 -11.91 -2.08
C GLY A 183 -14.80 -10.49 -2.56
N THR A 184 -13.95 -10.06 -3.50
CA THR A 184 -14.17 -8.83 -4.26
C THR A 184 -14.18 -9.12 -5.75
N LEU A 185 -15.06 -8.42 -6.46
CA LEU A 185 -15.07 -8.40 -7.91
C LEU A 185 -14.20 -7.24 -8.41
N LYS A 186 -13.35 -7.56 -9.38
CA LYS A 186 -12.44 -6.63 -10.06
C LYS A 186 -12.79 -6.63 -11.54
N GLN A 187 -12.79 -5.46 -12.18
CA GLN A 187 -13.13 -5.38 -13.59
C GLN A 187 -12.03 -6.04 -14.43
N ASP A 188 -12.43 -6.96 -15.30
CA ASP A 188 -11.57 -7.59 -16.29
C ASP A 188 -12.36 -7.73 -17.59
N ASN A 189 -11.95 -7.00 -18.62
CA ASN A 189 -12.58 -7.06 -19.93
C ASN A 189 -11.69 -7.78 -20.95
N SER A 190 -10.70 -8.55 -20.50
CA SER A 190 -9.89 -9.38 -21.38
C SER A 190 -10.78 -10.37 -22.13
N ASN A 191 -10.44 -10.59 -23.41
CA ASN A 191 -10.98 -11.68 -24.23
C ASN A 191 -9.93 -12.79 -24.42
N VAL A 192 -8.79 -12.70 -23.72
CA VAL A 192 -7.65 -13.60 -23.87
C VAL A 192 -7.58 -14.64 -22.75
N ASN A 193 -8.03 -14.28 -21.55
CA ASN A 193 -8.06 -15.20 -20.40
C ASN A 193 -9.46 -15.79 -20.19
N ASP A 194 -9.51 -16.93 -19.51
CA ASP A 194 -10.73 -17.67 -19.18
C ASP A 194 -11.34 -17.22 -17.83
N LEU A 195 -10.67 -16.32 -17.10
CA LEU A 195 -11.09 -15.78 -15.80
C LEU A 195 -12.10 -14.63 -15.94
N SER A 196 -12.04 -13.89 -17.06
CA SER A 196 -12.89 -12.75 -17.41
C SER A 196 -14.30 -13.20 -17.76
N ALA A 197 -15.26 -12.98 -16.85
CA ALA A 197 -16.63 -13.44 -17.05
C ALA A 197 -17.67 -12.46 -16.48
N PHE A 198 -18.90 -12.54 -16.99
CA PHE A 198 -20.00 -11.74 -16.46
C PHE A 198 -20.46 -12.30 -15.12
N SER A 199 -20.24 -11.54 -14.06
CA SER A 199 -20.71 -11.87 -12.71
C SER A 199 -22.23 -11.63 -12.55
N TYR A 200 -22.79 -12.01 -11.39
CA TYR A 200 -24.16 -11.63 -11.04
C TYR A 200 -24.40 -10.11 -11.07
N LYS A 201 -23.36 -9.31 -10.76
CA LYS A 201 -23.42 -7.83 -10.75
C LYS A 201 -23.27 -7.22 -12.15
N ALA A 202 -22.95 -8.02 -13.17
CA ALA A 202 -22.84 -7.57 -14.56
C ALA A 202 -24.11 -6.89 -15.08
N ARG A 203 -25.30 -7.33 -14.63
CA ARG A 203 -26.59 -6.71 -15.03
C ARG A 203 -26.68 -5.23 -14.66
N THR A 204 -25.99 -4.81 -13.61
CA THR A 204 -26.00 -3.42 -13.13
C THR A 204 -24.81 -2.62 -13.68
N LYS A 205 -23.65 -3.26 -13.87
CA LYS A 205 -22.40 -2.57 -14.25
C LYS A 205 -22.02 -2.65 -15.74
N GLY A 206 -22.54 -3.63 -16.48
CA GLY A 206 -22.27 -3.79 -17.91
C GLY A 206 -20.83 -4.19 -18.28
N CYS A 207 -20.03 -4.71 -17.34
CA CYS A 207 -18.65 -5.15 -17.58
C CYS A 207 -18.42 -6.60 -17.14
N ARG A 208 -17.37 -7.22 -17.68
CA ARG A 208 -16.86 -8.50 -17.19
C ARG A 208 -15.95 -8.25 -16.00
N GLU A 209 -15.87 -9.24 -15.13
CA GLU A 209 -15.15 -9.18 -13.88
C GLU A 209 -14.35 -10.46 -13.67
N VAL A 210 -13.39 -10.39 -12.77
CA VAL A 210 -12.75 -11.53 -12.12
C VAL A 210 -13.10 -11.48 -10.63
N SER A 211 -13.24 -12.64 -10.00
CA SER A 211 -13.49 -12.75 -8.57
C SER A 211 -12.17 -13.02 -7.85
N ILE A 212 -11.88 -12.29 -6.77
CA ILE A 212 -10.69 -12.51 -5.94
C ILE A 212 -11.18 -12.76 -4.52
N LEU A 213 -10.87 -13.94 -3.97
CA LEU A 213 -11.10 -14.26 -2.58
C LEU A 213 -9.84 -13.94 -1.76
N TYR A 214 -10.04 -13.34 -0.59
CA TYR A 214 -9.00 -13.05 0.38
C TYR A 214 -9.33 -13.75 1.70
N ALA A 215 -8.31 -14.34 2.32
CA ALA A 215 -8.29 -14.64 3.74
C ALA A 215 -7.62 -13.48 4.47
N TYR A 216 -8.19 -13.05 5.57
CA TYR A 216 -7.79 -11.85 6.30
C TYR A 216 -7.71 -12.13 7.78
N ASP A 217 -6.58 -11.77 8.38
CA ASP A 217 -6.38 -11.78 9.82
C ASP A 217 -7.03 -10.52 10.39
N ILE A 218 -8.10 -10.71 11.15
CA ILE A 218 -8.94 -9.63 11.67
C ILE A 218 -8.15 -8.76 12.66
N GLU A 219 -7.42 -9.37 13.58
CA GLU A 219 -6.68 -8.70 14.64
C GLU A 219 -5.43 -8.00 14.11
N ALA A 220 -4.67 -8.68 13.25
CA ALA A 220 -3.49 -8.09 12.62
C ALA A 220 -3.87 -6.99 11.61
N MET A 221 -5.12 -7.01 11.13
CA MET A 221 -5.66 -6.09 10.15
C MET A 221 -4.97 -6.19 8.78
N GLU A 222 -4.63 -7.41 8.33
CA GLU A 222 -3.96 -7.63 7.05
C GLU A 222 -4.38 -8.93 6.33
N PRO A 223 -4.28 -8.96 4.99
CA PRO A 223 -4.56 -10.18 4.24
C PRO A 223 -3.45 -11.23 4.44
N VAL A 224 -3.86 -12.48 4.46
CA VAL A 224 -3.03 -13.66 4.73
C VAL A 224 -2.83 -14.49 3.47
N CYS A 225 -3.89 -14.63 2.68
CA CYS A 225 -3.91 -15.43 1.46
C CYS A 225 -4.90 -14.85 0.46
N ALA A 226 -4.66 -15.04 -0.84
CA ALA A 226 -5.61 -14.64 -1.88
C ALA A 226 -5.59 -15.59 -3.08
N GLU A 227 -6.76 -15.74 -3.71
CA GLU A 227 -6.92 -16.57 -4.90
C GLU A 227 -7.90 -15.96 -5.90
N VAL A 228 -7.62 -16.19 -7.17
CA VAL A 228 -8.35 -15.62 -8.30
C VAL A 228 -9.25 -16.70 -8.91
N PHE A 229 -10.52 -16.38 -9.07
CA PHE A 229 -11.55 -17.23 -9.66
C PHE A 229 -12.23 -16.51 -10.84
N PRO A 230 -12.82 -17.25 -11.79
CA PRO A 230 -13.64 -16.66 -12.83
C PRO A 230 -14.75 -15.77 -12.27
N GLY A 231 -15.06 -14.64 -12.92
CA GLY A 231 -16.07 -13.69 -12.43
C GLY A 231 -17.49 -14.24 -12.31
N ASN A 232 -17.80 -15.33 -13.01
CA ASN A 232 -19.06 -16.06 -12.95
C ASN A 232 -19.01 -17.28 -12.02
N SER A 233 -17.92 -17.49 -11.28
CA SER A 233 -17.77 -18.61 -10.37
C SER A 233 -18.82 -18.55 -9.27
N ILE A 234 -19.36 -19.71 -8.90
CA ILE A 234 -20.35 -19.80 -7.82
C ILE A 234 -19.59 -19.61 -6.49
N ASP A 235 -20.09 -18.73 -5.63
CA ASP A 235 -19.44 -18.44 -4.32
C ASP A 235 -19.17 -19.74 -3.55
N ALA A 236 -20.15 -20.64 -3.48
CA ALA A 236 -20.06 -21.99 -2.91
C ALA A 236 -18.77 -22.75 -3.27
N SER A 237 -18.55 -22.95 -4.57
CA SER A 237 -17.44 -23.74 -5.10
C SER A 237 -16.13 -23.00 -4.94
N SER A 238 -16.15 -21.67 -5.07
CA SER A 238 -14.97 -20.82 -4.93
C SER A 238 -14.45 -20.86 -3.48
N TYR A 239 -15.34 -20.76 -2.48
CA TYR A 239 -14.94 -20.86 -1.07
C TYR A 239 -14.39 -22.25 -0.73
N ALA A 240 -15.04 -23.33 -1.17
CA ALA A 240 -14.54 -24.69 -0.93
C ALA A 240 -13.17 -24.94 -1.58
N ALA A 241 -13.00 -24.49 -2.84
CA ALA A 241 -11.72 -24.55 -3.52
C ALA A 241 -10.65 -23.73 -2.79
N PHE A 242 -10.96 -22.48 -2.43
CA PHE A 242 -10.04 -21.59 -1.72
C PHE A 242 -9.53 -22.17 -0.40
N ILE A 243 -10.42 -22.78 0.41
CA ILE A 243 -10.05 -23.44 1.66
C ILE A 243 -9.11 -24.62 1.39
N ARG A 244 -9.41 -25.42 0.36
CA ARG A 244 -8.65 -26.63 0.04
C ARG A 244 -7.28 -26.30 -0.56
N ASP A 245 -7.26 -25.42 -1.54
CA ASP A 245 -6.09 -25.10 -2.35
C ASP A 245 -5.03 -24.32 -1.55
N ASN A 246 -5.46 -23.61 -0.50
CA ASN A 246 -4.57 -22.87 0.41
C ASN A 246 -4.42 -23.54 1.79
N ASP A 247 -5.00 -24.73 1.98
CA ASP A 247 -4.99 -25.51 3.23
C ASP A 247 -5.32 -24.68 4.49
N ILE A 248 -6.42 -23.90 4.42
CA ILE A 248 -6.87 -23.06 5.54
C ILE A 248 -7.50 -23.95 6.61
N ARG A 249 -6.72 -24.32 7.63
CA ARG A 249 -7.13 -25.29 8.67
C ARG A 249 -7.79 -24.69 9.91
N LYS A 250 -7.60 -23.39 10.16
CA LYS A 250 -8.09 -22.71 11.36
C LYS A 250 -8.75 -21.37 11.03
N GLY A 251 -9.64 -20.91 11.91
CA GLY A 251 -10.25 -19.57 11.85
C GLY A 251 -11.77 -19.59 11.68
N ILE A 252 -12.40 -18.42 11.50
CA ILE A 252 -13.85 -18.28 11.37
C ILE A 252 -14.20 -17.71 10.00
N ILE A 253 -14.74 -18.55 9.12
CA ILE A 253 -15.24 -18.12 7.81
C ILE A 253 -16.45 -17.21 8.01
N VAL A 254 -16.23 -15.90 7.84
CA VAL A 254 -17.29 -14.88 7.85
C VAL A 254 -17.80 -14.66 6.43
N SER A 255 -18.86 -15.36 6.06
CA SER A 255 -19.35 -15.38 4.68
C SER A 255 -20.42 -14.33 4.38
N ASP A 256 -20.80 -14.25 3.09
CA ASP A 256 -21.88 -13.40 2.64
C ASP A 256 -23.28 -13.84 3.05
N LYS A 257 -24.23 -12.90 3.01
CA LYS A 257 -25.61 -13.15 3.45
C LYS A 257 -26.28 -14.25 2.64
N GLY A 258 -26.63 -15.34 3.33
CA GLY A 258 -27.30 -16.49 2.73
C GLY A 258 -26.35 -17.49 2.08
N PHE A 259 -25.04 -17.39 2.30
CA PHE A 259 -24.11 -18.50 2.06
C PHE A 259 -24.50 -19.68 2.96
N PRO A 260 -24.79 -20.87 2.45
CA PRO A 260 -25.17 -21.99 3.29
C PRO A 260 -23.93 -22.79 3.73
N PRO A 261 -23.66 -22.94 5.05
CA PRO A 261 -22.52 -23.74 5.54
C PRO A 261 -22.49 -25.19 5.04
N SER A 262 -23.64 -25.72 4.59
CA SER A 262 -23.71 -27.05 3.96
C SER A 262 -22.85 -27.18 2.70
N GLN A 263 -22.52 -26.09 2.02
CA GLN A 263 -21.67 -26.10 0.82
C GLN A 263 -20.20 -26.38 1.11
N ILE A 264 -19.73 -26.05 2.33
CA ILE A 264 -18.36 -26.30 2.79
C ILE A 264 -18.30 -27.41 3.86
N LYS A 265 -19.38 -28.18 4.02
CA LYS A 265 -19.51 -29.18 5.09
C LYS A 265 -18.32 -30.17 5.13
N LYS A 266 -17.91 -30.68 3.97
CA LYS A 266 -16.77 -31.61 3.88
C LYS A 266 -15.47 -30.94 4.34
N GLU A 267 -15.26 -29.68 3.96
CA GLU A 267 -14.05 -28.95 4.32
C GLU A 267 -13.98 -28.67 5.83
N LEU A 268 -15.12 -28.39 6.47
CA LEU A 268 -15.25 -28.24 7.92
C LEU A 268 -15.07 -29.58 8.67
N GLU A 269 -15.55 -30.70 8.13
CA GLU A 269 -15.36 -32.03 8.72
C GLU A 269 -13.89 -32.47 8.70
N GLU A 270 -13.16 -32.13 7.63
CA GLU A 270 -11.73 -32.45 7.49
C GLU A 270 -10.82 -31.50 8.29
N ARG A 271 -11.34 -30.35 8.76
CA ARG A 271 -10.57 -29.27 9.40
C ARG A 271 -11.27 -28.84 10.69
N PRO A 272 -11.03 -29.55 11.80
CA PRO A 272 -11.81 -29.38 13.04
C PRO A 272 -11.66 -28.00 13.68
N ASP A 273 -10.60 -27.27 13.37
CA ASP A 273 -10.34 -25.92 13.90
C ASP A 273 -10.84 -24.79 12.96
N LEU A 274 -11.44 -25.17 11.83
CA LEU A 274 -12.07 -24.25 10.89
C LEU A 274 -13.56 -24.16 11.19
N HIS A 275 -14.00 -22.94 11.52
CA HIS A 275 -15.35 -22.63 11.95
C HIS A 275 -16.02 -21.65 11.00
N PHE A 276 -17.31 -21.40 11.18
CA PHE A 276 -18.03 -20.44 10.36
C PHE A 276 -18.90 -19.50 11.19
N LEU A 277 -19.13 -18.32 10.63
CA LEU A 277 -20.10 -17.35 11.13
C LEU A 277 -20.83 -16.74 9.94
N THR A 278 -22.04 -17.24 9.68
CA THR A 278 -22.77 -16.85 8.47
C THR A 278 -24.07 -16.12 8.81
N PRO A 279 -24.29 -14.90 8.27
CA PRO A 279 -25.58 -14.25 8.36
C PRO A 279 -26.68 -15.03 7.61
N ILE A 280 -27.74 -15.36 8.33
CA ILE A 280 -28.90 -16.06 7.77
C ILE A 280 -29.93 -15.07 7.20
N ARG A 281 -30.83 -15.57 6.34
CA ARG A 281 -31.87 -14.72 5.74
C ARG A 281 -32.84 -14.24 6.82
N ARG A 282 -33.33 -13.00 6.70
CA ARG A 282 -34.27 -12.41 7.69
C ARG A 282 -35.62 -13.17 7.80
N ASN A 283 -35.96 -13.98 6.80
CA ASN A 283 -37.14 -14.83 6.78
C ASN A 283 -36.85 -16.30 7.11
N ASP A 284 -35.66 -16.62 7.64
CA ASP A 284 -35.32 -17.96 8.07
C ASP A 284 -36.23 -18.39 9.24
N VAL A 285 -36.88 -19.55 9.11
CA VAL A 285 -37.87 -20.06 10.05
C VAL A 285 -37.26 -20.25 11.45
N ARG A 286 -35.95 -20.50 11.54
CA ARG A 286 -35.24 -20.67 12.80
C ARG A 286 -35.23 -19.40 13.64
N ILE A 287 -35.35 -18.21 13.02
CA ILE A 287 -35.46 -16.94 13.74
C ILE A 287 -36.76 -16.90 14.56
N ALA A 288 -37.88 -17.27 13.93
CA ALA A 288 -39.19 -17.30 14.59
C ALA A 288 -39.27 -18.43 15.63
N ASN A 289 -38.84 -19.64 15.28
CA ASN A 289 -38.91 -20.81 16.16
C ASN A 289 -38.09 -20.68 17.45
N ASN A 290 -37.04 -19.84 17.43
CA ASN A 290 -36.18 -19.59 18.60
C ASN A 290 -36.40 -18.20 19.21
N ASP A 291 -37.43 -17.47 18.76
CA ASP A 291 -37.80 -16.14 19.23
C ASP A 291 -36.62 -15.15 19.22
N MET A 292 -35.80 -15.19 18.16
CA MET A 292 -34.51 -14.50 18.11
C MET A 292 -34.63 -12.96 18.09
N LEU A 293 -35.85 -12.40 17.98
CA LEU A 293 -36.08 -10.96 18.01
C LEU A 293 -36.41 -10.41 19.41
N SER A 294 -36.58 -11.29 20.40
CA SER A 294 -36.74 -10.91 21.80
C SER A 294 -35.38 -10.81 22.48
N PHE A 295 -34.72 -9.66 22.32
CA PHE A 295 -33.36 -9.44 22.83
C PHE A 295 -33.28 -9.56 24.36
N GLU A 296 -32.16 -10.10 24.84
CA GLU A 296 -31.94 -10.45 26.26
C GLU A 296 -30.88 -9.60 26.95
N GLY A 297 -30.11 -8.82 26.18
CA GLY A 297 -29.06 -7.97 26.72
C GLY A 297 -28.59 -6.90 25.75
N VAL A 298 -27.66 -6.06 26.23
CA VAL A 298 -26.97 -5.02 25.46
C VAL A 298 -25.49 -5.42 25.35
N LEU A 299 -24.91 -5.35 24.15
CA LEU A 299 -23.48 -5.56 23.95
C LEU A 299 -22.69 -4.38 24.54
N SER A 300 -21.75 -4.69 25.42
CA SER A 300 -20.79 -3.71 25.95
C SER A 300 -19.57 -3.60 25.03
N GLY A 301 -18.89 -2.44 25.06
CA GLY A 301 -17.66 -2.24 24.27
C GLY A 301 -17.89 -2.18 22.75
N VAL A 302 -19.07 -1.75 22.32
CA VAL A 302 -19.45 -1.48 20.93
C VAL A 302 -20.18 -0.14 20.88
N ASP A 303 -19.75 0.78 20.01
CA ASP A 303 -20.27 2.17 19.96
C ASP A 303 -21.72 2.29 19.44
N ASP A 304 -22.34 1.19 19.00
CA ASP A 304 -23.56 1.23 18.18
C ASP A 304 -24.87 0.88 18.92
N HIS A 305 -24.86 0.94 20.26
CA HIS A 305 -25.98 0.58 21.16
C HIS A 305 -26.72 -0.68 20.67
N VAL A 306 -26.02 -1.80 20.70
CA VAL A 306 -26.48 -3.05 20.08
C VAL A 306 -27.15 -3.93 21.14
N VAL A 307 -28.39 -4.34 20.89
CA VAL A 307 -29.06 -5.37 21.69
C VAL A 307 -28.86 -6.74 21.05
N TYR A 308 -28.77 -7.79 21.84
CA TYR A 308 -28.47 -9.13 21.34
C TYR A 308 -29.34 -10.23 21.96
N LYS A 309 -29.35 -11.39 21.31
CA LYS A 309 -29.82 -12.67 21.85
C LYS A 309 -28.97 -13.81 21.30
N LYS A 310 -28.60 -14.75 22.17
CA LYS A 310 -27.89 -15.98 21.83
C LYS A 310 -28.78 -17.19 22.10
N ARG A 311 -28.81 -18.14 21.16
CA ARG A 311 -29.55 -19.39 21.36
C ARG A 311 -28.84 -20.58 20.73
N ARG A 312 -28.59 -21.62 21.53
CA ARG A 312 -28.20 -22.93 20.99
C ARG A 312 -29.40 -23.59 20.34
N ILE A 313 -29.24 -24.10 19.12
CA ILE A 313 -30.27 -24.78 18.34
C ILE A 313 -29.97 -26.26 18.18
N GLN A 314 -30.96 -27.01 17.66
CA GLN A 314 -30.80 -28.43 17.36
C GLN A 314 -29.65 -28.65 16.36
N GLY A 315 -28.87 -29.71 16.59
CA GLY A 315 -27.65 -29.98 15.80
C GLY A 315 -26.39 -29.32 16.34
N GLY A 316 -26.43 -28.73 17.55
CA GLY A 316 -25.25 -28.22 18.26
C GLY A 316 -24.80 -26.83 17.86
N ARG A 317 -25.45 -26.20 16.87
CA ARG A 317 -25.15 -24.85 16.38
C ARG A 317 -25.72 -23.75 17.28
N TYR A 318 -25.27 -22.53 17.06
CA TYR A 318 -25.68 -21.34 17.79
C TYR A 318 -26.22 -20.28 16.84
N LEU A 319 -27.29 -19.60 17.27
CA LEU A 319 -27.82 -18.40 16.64
C LEU A 319 -27.48 -17.18 17.48
N TYR A 320 -27.04 -16.11 16.80
CA TYR A 320 -26.73 -14.82 17.39
C TYR A 320 -27.55 -13.75 16.69
N ALA A 321 -28.57 -13.20 17.36
CA ALA A 321 -29.30 -12.06 16.85
C ALA A 321 -28.74 -10.78 17.46
N CYS A 322 -28.48 -9.79 16.62
CA CYS A 322 -28.02 -8.47 17.01
C CYS A 322 -28.90 -7.42 16.35
N ARG A 323 -29.20 -6.33 17.06
CA ARG A 323 -29.88 -5.16 16.51
C ARG A 323 -29.17 -3.89 16.91
N SER A 324 -28.62 -3.19 15.92
CA SER A 324 -28.02 -1.87 16.07
C SER A 324 -29.09 -0.78 15.98
N ALA A 325 -29.10 0.14 16.95
CA ALA A 325 -30.03 1.26 16.97
C ALA A 325 -29.79 2.23 15.79
N ARG A 326 -28.52 2.52 15.49
CA ARG A 326 -28.13 3.39 14.37
C ARG A 326 -28.48 2.78 13.02
N LYS A 327 -28.16 1.49 12.79
CA LYS A 327 -28.50 0.80 11.55
C LYS A 327 -30.01 0.71 11.37
N ALA A 328 -30.76 0.53 12.46
CA ALA A 328 -32.21 0.56 12.41
C ALA A 328 -32.74 1.92 11.93
N ALA A 329 -32.23 3.03 12.47
CA ALA A 329 -32.62 4.37 12.06
C ALA A 329 -32.28 4.67 10.58
N ILE A 330 -31.09 4.25 10.12
CA ILE A 330 -30.67 4.41 8.71
C ILE A 330 -31.59 3.61 7.78
N GLU A 331 -31.86 2.34 8.09
CA GLU A 331 -32.75 1.49 7.30
C GLU A 331 -34.18 2.04 7.25
N GLU A 332 -34.68 2.54 8.38
CA GLU A 332 -36.01 3.13 8.49
C GLU A 332 -36.16 4.41 7.65
N ALA A 333 -35.19 5.33 7.76
CA ALA A 333 -35.17 6.55 6.95
C ALA A 333 -35.11 6.22 5.45
N ALA A 334 -34.27 5.27 5.04
CA ALA A 334 -34.15 4.84 3.65
C ALA A 334 -35.43 4.17 3.15
N TYR A 335 -36.11 3.37 3.98
CA TYR A 335 -37.39 2.76 3.66
C TYR A 335 -38.47 3.83 3.41
N LEU A 336 -38.63 4.78 4.34
CA LEU A 336 -39.62 5.85 4.23
C LEU A 336 -39.36 6.75 3.02
N ALA A 337 -38.11 7.12 2.75
CA ALA A 337 -37.73 7.89 1.58
C ALA A 337 -38.10 7.17 0.27
N ARG A 338 -37.86 5.85 0.18
CA ARG A 338 -38.20 5.04 -1.00
C ARG A 338 -39.71 4.95 -1.21
N ARG A 339 -40.49 4.70 -0.15
CA ARG A 339 -41.96 4.64 -0.21
C ARG A 339 -42.59 5.99 -0.54
N LYS A 340 -42.03 7.09 -0.03
CA LYS A 340 -42.43 8.45 -0.42
C LYS A 340 -42.23 8.69 -1.92
N LYS A 341 -41.11 8.25 -2.48
CA LYS A 341 -40.81 8.36 -3.92
C LYS A 341 -41.74 7.50 -4.78
N GLN A 342 -42.06 6.28 -4.35
CA GLN A 342 -42.92 5.34 -5.07
C GLN A 342 -44.42 5.60 -4.87
N LYS A 343 -44.80 6.42 -3.88
CA LYS A 343 -46.18 6.75 -3.51
C LYS A 343 -47.02 5.51 -3.16
N ASP A 344 -46.40 4.48 -2.57
CA ASP A 344 -47.01 3.18 -2.27
C ASP A 344 -46.88 2.78 -0.78
N PHE A 345 -46.81 3.77 0.11
CA PHE A 345 -46.70 3.52 1.54
C PHE A 345 -47.94 2.81 2.10
N GLN A 346 -47.72 1.73 2.86
CA GLN A 346 -48.77 1.00 3.58
C GLN A 346 -48.36 0.83 5.05
N PRO A 347 -49.19 1.26 6.02
CA PRO A 347 -48.88 1.19 7.45
C PRO A 347 -48.55 -0.23 7.94
N GLU A 348 -49.29 -1.23 7.48
CA GLU A 348 -49.13 -2.63 7.92
C GLU A 348 -47.78 -3.20 7.48
N ASN A 349 -47.36 -2.86 6.26
CA ASN A 349 -46.06 -3.27 5.73
C ASN A 349 -44.92 -2.57 6.45
N TYR A 350 -45.10 -1.30 6.82
CA TYR A 350 -44.13 -0.56 7.61
C TYR A 350 -43.95 -1.19 9.00
N GLU A 351 -45.04 -1.46 9.73
CA GLU A 351 -44.95 -2.09 11.06
C GLU A 351 -44.31 -3.48 11.01
N LYS A 352 -44.60 -4.28 9.98
CA LYS A 352 -43.90 -5.56 9.75
C LYS A 352 -42.41 -5.36 9.52
N LYS A 353 -42.02 -4.38 8.70
CA LYS A 353 -40.61 -4.11 8.36
C LYS A 353 -39.84 -3.54 9.54
N ARG A 354 -40.48 -2.65 10.31
CA ARG A 354 -39.94 -1.94 11.47
C ARG A 354 -39.33 -2.86 12.51
N LYS A 355 -39.98 -4.00 12.77
CA LYS A 355 -39.50 -5.06 13.69
C LYS A 355 -38.14 -5.66 13.29
N THR A 356 -37.74 -5.52 12.03
CA THR A 356 -36.51 -6.12 11.49
C THR A 356 -35.44 -5.09 11.11
N PHE A 357 -35.71 -3.79 11.28
CA PHE A 357 -34.72 -2.76 10.97
C PHE A 357 -33.51 -2.86 11.90
N GLY A 358 -32.33 -2.81 11.29
CA GLY A 358 -31.05 -2.94 11.99
C GLY A 358 -30.77 -4.34 12.55
N VAL A 359 -31.65 -5.32 12.28
CA VAL A 359 -31.49 -6.70 12.76
C VAL A 359 -30.63 -7.50 11.79
N ILE A 360 -29.69 -8.23 12.37
CA ILE A 360 -28.93 -9.29 11.74
C ILE A 360 -28.94 -10.53 12.64
N VAL A 361 -29.00 -11.71 12.03
CA VAL A 361 -28.93 -12.99 12.74
C VAL A 361 -27.85 -13.83 12.09
N PHE A 362 -26.95 -14.38 12.90
CA PHE A 362 -25.87 -15.25 12.48
C PHE A 362 -26.12 -16.68 12.92
N GLU A 363 -25.57 -17.62 12.16
CA GLU A 363 -25.41 -19.02 12.54
C GLU A 363 -23.92 -19.33 12.66
N SER A 364 -23.53 -20.03 13.72
CA SER A 364 -22.17 -20.55 13.91
C SER A 364 -22.20 -21.97 14.48
N ASP A 365 -21.16 -22.73 14.20
CA ASP A 365 -20.80 -23.97 14.88
C ASP A 365 -20.12 -23.75 16.23
N GLN A 366 -19.68 -22.53 16.53
CA GLN A 366 -19.01 -22.17 17.77
C GLN A 366 -19.90 -21.45 18.78
N ASP A 367 -19.59 -21.67 20.06
CA ASP A 367 -20.23 -21.04 21.22
C ASP A 367 -19.61 -19.67 21.56
N LEU A 368 -19.52 -18.79 20.57
CA LEU A 368 -18.90 -17.47 20.66
C LEU A 368 -19.56 -16.56 21.70
N ASP A 369 -18.79 -15.63 22.25
CA ASP A 369 -19.37 -14.48 22.94
C ASP A 369 -20.17 -13.62 21.93
N PRO A 370 -21.39 -13.16 22.24
CA PRO A 370 -22.20 -12.36 21.34
C PRO A 370 -21.51 -11.09 20.81
N ARG A 371 -20.62 -10.48 21.61
CA ARG A 371 -19.80 -9.35 21.18
C ARG A 371 -18.83 -9.78 20.10
N ILE A 372 -18.15 -10.91 20.26
CA ILE A 372 -17.24 -11.46 19.26
C ILE A 372 -17.99 -11.80 17.97
N ALA A 373 -19.13 -12.49 18.04
CA ALA A 373 -19.94 -12.78 16.86
C ALA A 373 -20.39 -11.50 16.13
N TYR A 374 -20.77 -10.44 16.85
CA TYR A 374 -21.10 -9.16 16.24
C TYR A 374 -19.86 -8.47 15.64
N LEU A 375 -18.75 -8.43 16.38
CA LEU A 375 -17.51 -7.80 15.94
C LEU A 375 -16.91 -8.51 14.74
N CYS A 376 -16.79 -9.84 14.70
CA CYS A 376 -16.29 -10.57 13.52
C CYS A 376 -17.07 -10.19 12.24
N TYR A 377 -18.37 -9.93 12.34
CA TYR A 377 -19.17 -9.46 11.21
C TYR A 377 -19.05 -7.95 10.95
N GLU A 378 -19.00 -7.10 11.97
CA GLU A 378 -18.71 -5.67 11.78
C GLU A 378 -17.32 -5.45 11.21
N GLU A 379 -16.36 -6.27 11.60
CA GLU A 379 -14.97 -6.27 11.16
C GLU A 379 -14.83 -6.88 9.77
N ARG A 380 -15.84 -7.59 9.26
CA ARG A 380 -15.99 -7.79 7.81
C ARG A 380 -16.11 -6.47 7.05
N TRP A 381 -16.61 -5.40 7.68
CA TRP A 381 -16.53 -4.06 7.10
C TRP A 381 -15.08 -3.56 6.99
N LEU A 382 -14.15 -4.07 7.80
CA LEU A 382 -12.72 -3.80 7.64
C LEU A 382 -12.20 -4.48 6.37
N LEU A 383 -12.70 -5.67 6.02
CA LEU A 383 -12.47 -6.29 4.70
C LEU A 383 -13.05 -5.46 3.56
N GLU A 384 -14.27 -4.93 3.68
CA GLU A 384 -14.80 -3.96 2.70
C GLU A 384 -13.94 -2.71 2.61
N LEU A 385 -13.42 -2.23 3.74
CA LEU A 385 -12.51 -1.09 3.80
C LEU A 385 -11.16 -1.41 3.15
N VAL A 386 -10.64 -2.62 3.32
CA VAL A 386 -9.45 -3.14 2.65
C VAL A 386 -9.71 -3.24 1.15
N PHE A 387 -10.84 -3.77 0.71
CA PHE A 387 -11.21 -3.78 -0.71
C PHE A 387 -11.44 -2.38 -1.26
N LYS A 388 -11.96 -1.46 -0.46
CA LYS A 388 -12.10 -0.06 -0.83
C LYS A 388 -10.72 0.60 -0.97
N ARG A 389 -9.76 0.30 -0.09
CA ARG A 389 -8.37 0.77 -0.18
C ARG A 389 -7.66 0.15 -1.38
N TYR A 390 -7.77 -1.16 -1.55
CA TYR A 390 -7.31 -1.89 -2.74
C TYR A 390 -7.83 -1.23 -4.03
N LYS A 391 -9.11 -0.85 -4.09
CA LYS A 391 -9.70 -0.19 -5.27
C LYS A 391 -9.34 1.27 -5.40
N ASN A 392 -9.35 2.04 -4.32
CA ASN A 392 -9.21 3.49 -4.37
C ASN A 392 -7.75 3.93 -4.17
N ASP A 393 -7.14 3.50 -3.08
CA ASP A 393 -5.82 3.94 -2.65
C ASP A 393 -4.72 3.28 -3.47
N GLU A 394 -4.89 2.03 -3.91
CA GLU A 394 -3.94 1.34 -4.81
C GLU A 394 -4.37 1.40 -6.29
N CYS A 395 -5.60 1.85 -6.56
CA CYS A 395 -6.21 1.89 -7.89
C CYS A 395 -6.23 0.53 -8.61
N LEU A 396 -6.57 -0.54 -7.88
CA LEU A 396 -6.61 -1.92 -8.38
C LEU A 396 -8.03 -2.40 -8.69
N ASP A 397 -8.92 -1.49 -9.08
CA ASP A 397 -10.30 -1.79 -9.46
C ASP A 397 -10.43 -2.51 -10.80
N LYS A 398 -9.36 -2.51 -11.61
CA LYS A 398 -9.29 -3.17 -12.93
C LYS A 398 -7.99 -3.96 -13.15
N THR A 399 -8.05 -4.98 -14.00
CA THR A 399 -6.87 -5.72 -14.47
C THR A 399 -6.14 -4.93 -15.57
N GLU A 400 -4.81 -5.06 -15.63
CA GLU A 400 -3.96 -4.42 -16.65
C GLU A 400 -3.24 -5.44 -17.55
N VAL A 401 -3.61 -6.72 -17.43
CA VAL A 401 -2.97 -7.85 -18.12
C VAL A 401 -4.02 -8.71 -18.78
N GLN A 402 -3.62 -9.38 -19.86
CA GLN A 402 -4.56 -10.08 -20.73
C GLN A 402 -4.67 -11.58 -20.46
N GLY A 403 -3.54 -12.28 -20.29
CA GLY A 403 -3.51 -13.75 -20.15
C GLY A 403 -3.66 -14.23 -18.70
N ASP A 404 -4.09 -15.49 -18.54
CA ASP A 404 -4.43 -16.11 -17.24
C ASP A 404 -3.26 -16.06 -16.25
N PHE A 405 -2.09 -16.57 -16.67
CA PHE A 405 -0.91 -16.58 -15.80
C PHE A 405 -0.41 -15.17 -15.48
N SER A 406 -0.50 -14.23 -16.43
CA SER A 406 -0.12 -12.84 -16.15
C SER A 406 -1.05 -12.23 -15.10
N LEU A 407 -2.35 -12.53 -15.14
CA LEU A 407 -3.31 -12.10 -14.11
C LEU A 407 -2.99 -12.72 -12.75
N LEU A 408 -2.77 -14.04 -12.71
CA LEU A 408 -2.42 -14.76 -11.49
C LEU A 408 -1.12 -14.23 -10.83
N GLY A 409 -0.11 -13.91 -11.63
CA GLY A 409 1.13 -13.33 -11.13
C GLY A 409 1.01 -11.86 -10.73
N LEU A 410 0.21 -11.08 -11.47
CA LEU A 410 -0.11 -9.71 -11.09
C LEU A 410 -0.85 -9.68 -9.75
N GLU A 411 -1.88 -10.50 -9.57
CA GLU A 411 -2.65 -10.51 -8.31
C GLU A 411 -1.83 -11.00 -7.11
N PHE A 412 -0.84 -11.87 -7.32
CA PHE A 412 0.11 -12.21 -6.27
C PHE A 412 0.96 -11.00 -5.81
N ILE A 413 1.45 -10.18 -6.75
CA ILE A 413 2.18 -8.95 -6.41
C ILE A 413 1.24 -7.90 -5.81
N ASN A 414 -0.01 -7.82 -6.29
CA ASN A 414 -1.03 -6.95 -5.73
C ASN A 414 -1.34 -7.32 -4.28
N PHE A 415 -1.47 -8.62 -3.97
CA PHE A 415 -1.64 -9.10 -2.60
C PHE A 415 -0.55 -8.55 -1.68
N ILE A 416 0.72 -8.64 -2.09
CA ILE A 416 1.84 -8.11 -1.30
C ILE A 416 1.73 -6.58 -1.15
N SER A 417 1.34 -5.88 -2.22
CA SER A 417 1.07 -4.44 -2.16
C SER A 417 -0.02 -4.12 -1.12
N THR A 418 -1.10 -4.90 -1.10
CA THR A 418 -2.22 -4.76 -0.15
C THR A 418 -1.78 -4.99 1.29
N VAL A 419 -0.94 -6.00 1.55
CA VAL A 419 -0.35 -6.22 2.88
C VAL A 419 0.44 -4.99 3.33
N LEU A 420 1.34 -4.49 2.47
CA LEU A 420 2.15 -3.30 2.78
C LEU A 420 1.28 -2.07 3.06
N THR A 421 0.27 -1.80 2.23
CA THR A 421 -0.67 -0.69 2.45
C THR A 421 -1.41 -0.82 3.79
N CYS A 422 -1.88 -2.02 4.14
CA CYS A 422 -2.55 -2.25 5.42
C CYS A 422 -1.64 -1.93 6.61
N ARG A 423 -0.38 -2.37 6.55
CA ARG A 423 0.63 -2.11 7.60
C ARG A 423 1.04 -0.65 7.69
N MET A 424 1.24 0.01 6.55
CA MET A 424 1.54 1.45 6.50
C MET A 424 0.39 2.24 7.13
N LEU A 425 -0.86 1.95 6.77
CA LEU A 425 -2.03 2.59 7.36
C LEU A 425 -2.13 2.36 8.86
N LYS A 426 -1.87 1.13 9.34
CA LYS A 426 -1.84 0.81 10.77
C LYS A 426 -0.81 1.67 11.49
N LYS A 427 0.43 1.69 11.00
CA LYS A 427 1.53 2.49 11.55
C LYS A 427 1.24 4.00 11.52
N ALA A 428 0.68 4.52 10.44
CA ALA A 428 0.28 5.93 10.35
C ALA A 428 -0.86 6.30 11.31
N ARG A 429 -1.81 5.38 11.54
CA ARG A 429 -2.88 5.57 12.52
C ARG A 429 -2.33 5.59 13.94
N GLU A 430 -1.48 4.64 14.28
CA GLU A 430 -0.82 4.55 15.59
C GLU A 430 0.07 5.78 15.87
N ALA A 431 0.65 6.36 14.83
CA ALA A 431 1.39 7.63 14.90
C ALA A 431 0.49 8.89 14.98
N GLY A 432 -0.84 8.75 14.89
CA GLY A 432 -1.80 9.87 14.93
C GLY A 432 -1.79 10.77 13.68
N LEU A 433 -1.16 10.35 12.58
CA LEU A 433 -1.05 11.16 11.37
C LEU A 433 -2.36 11.22 10.58
N LEU A 434 -3.11 10.12 10.58
CA LEU A 434 -4.37 10.00 9.84
C LEU A 434 -5.53 10.81 10.45
N GLU A 435 -5.31 11.47 11.59
CA GLU A 435 -6.25 12.45 12.17
C GLU A 435 -6.16 13.81 11.48
N LYS A 436 -5.03 14.10 10.83
CA LYS A 436 -4.71 15.42 10.25
C LYS A 436 -4.75 15.43 8.73
N VAL A 437 -4.23 14.38 8.12
CA VAL A 437 -4.11 14.24 6.66
C VAL A 437 -4.64 12.88 6.21
N SER A 438 -5.15 12.81 4.99
CA SER A 438 -5.49 11.53 4.37
C SER A 438 -4.23 10.71 4.07
N TYR A 439 -4.39 9.40 3.90
CA TYR A 439 -3.25 8.54 3.55
C TYR A 439 -2.59 8.92 2.21
N GLY A 440 -3.39 9.35 1.24
CA GLY A 440 -2.88 9.83 -0.05
C GLY A 440 -2.03 11.09 0.09
N GLU A 441 -2.50 12.08 0.87
CA GLU A 441 -1.75 13.30 1.18
C GLU A 441 -0.46 12.97 1.92
N LEU A 442 -0.51 12.10 2.95
CA LEU A 442 0.68 11.64 3.66
C LEU A 442 1.72 11.01 2.71
N LEU A 443 1.30 10.17 1.76
CA LEU A 443 2.23 9.60 0.78
C LEU A 443 2.79 10.64 -0.19
N GLU A 444 2.02 11.66 -0.56
CA GLU A 444 2.47 12.77 -1.40
C GLU A 444 3.51 13.63 -0.67
N ASP A 445 3.25 13.96 0.59
CA ASP A 445 4.14 14.70 1.48
C ASP A 445 5.45 13.95 1.70
N LEU A 446 5.38 12.67 2.08
CA LEU A 446 6.57 11.81 2.23
C LEU A 446 7.32 11.59 0.92
N SER A 447 6.63 11.64 -0.24
CA SER A 447 7.28 11.56 -1.55
C SER A 447 8.10 12.80 -1.90
N SER A 448 7.80 13.94 -1.26
CA SER A 448 8.54 15.19 -1.41
C SER A 448 9.86 15.21 -0.63
N ALA A 449 10.07 14.26 0.30
CA ALA A 449 11.33 14.12 1.02
C ALA A 449 12.38 13.43 0.13
N TRP A 450 13.43 14.17 -0.25
CA TRP A 450 14.55 13.67 -1.06
C TRP A 450 15.82 13.63 -0.24
N ARG A 451 16.66 12.62 -0.50
CA ARG A 451 17.89 12.37 0.24
C ARG A 451 19.02 11.97 -0.70
N MET A 452 20.25 12.36 -0.33
CA MET A 452 21.46 11.99 -1.06
C MET A 452 21.67 10.46 -1.02
N VAL A 453 22.22 9.90 -2.10
CA VAL A 453 22.40 8.45 -2.26
C VAL A 453 23.50 7.87 -1.35
N ASP A 454 24.50 8.68 -1.02
CA ASP A 454 25.63 8.36 -0.13
C ASP A 454 25.31 8.62 1.35
N ALA A 455 24.07 8.98 1.68
CA ALA A 455 23.66 9.28 3.04
C ALA A 455 23.75 8.05 3.97
N PRO A 456 24.02 8.25 5.27
CA PRO A 456 23.95 7.18 6.29
C PRO A 456 22.57 6.54 6.37
N GLU A 457 22.54 5.26 6.77
CA GLU A 457 21.31 4.46 6.92
C GLU A 457 20.33 5.02 7.94
N ASP A 458 20.84 5.61 9.04
CA ASP A 458 20.03 6.17 10.14
C ASP A 458 19.88 7.70 10.02
N PRO A 459 18.85 8.21 9.31
CA PRO A 459 18.64 9.64 9.15
C PRO A 459 18.37 10.35 10.47
N ALA A 460 18.84 11.60 10.54
CA ALA A 460 18.44 12.56 11.54
C ALA A 460 17.89 13.81 10.84
N THR A 461 16.88 14.44 11.44
CA THR A 461 16.17 15.59 10.83
C THR A 461 17.11 16.77 10.54
N ASP A 462 18.15 16.96 11.35
CA ASP A 462 19.17 18.00 11.19
C ASP A 462 20.42 17.56 10.41
N ASP A 463 20.43 16.36 9.82
CA ASP A 463 21.57 15.93 9.02
C ASP A 463 21.67 16.67 7.67
N LYS A 464 22.88 16.65 7.10
CA LYS A 464 23.22 17.40 5.88
C LYS A 464 22.81 16.72 4.56
N HIS A 465 22.13 15.57 4.61
CA HIS A 465 21.87 14.74 3.43
C HIS A 465 20.44 14.89 2.89
N TRP A 466 19.62 15.74 3.51
CA TRP A 466 18.29 16.09 3.02
C TRP A 466 18.36 17.13 1.90
N VAL A 467 17.51 16.97 0.89
CA VAL A 467 17.39 17.92 -0.22
C VAL A 467 16.08 18.68 -0.09
N HIS A 468 16.16 19.92 0.40
CA HIS A 468 15.06 20.89 0.45
C HIS A 468 13.74 20.36 1.04
N THR A 469 13.81 19.47 2.04
CA THR A 469 12.62 18.88 2.68
C THR A 469 11.92 19.90 3.59
N LEU A 470 10.59 19.92 3.55
CA LEU A 470 9.76 20.86 4.30
C LEU A 470 9.65 20.45 5.78
N ASN A 471 9.55 21.43 6.68
CA ASN A 471 9.50 21.18 8.13
C ASN A 471 8.35 20.26 8.56
N TYR A 472 7.17 20.39 7.96
CA TYR A 472 6.03 19.55 8.32
C TYR A 472 6.23 18.09 7.86
N VAL A 473 6.93 17.87 6.75
CA VAL A 473 7.30 16.52 6.27
C VAL A 473 8.29 15.86 7.24
N PHE A 474 9.18 16.64 7.87
CA PHE A 474 10.02 16.13 8.94
C PHE A 474 9.21 15.66 10.16
N GLU A 475 8.16 16.38 10.53
CA GLU A 475 7.28 15.95 11.63
C GLU A 475 6.62 14.59 11.33
N GLU A 476 6.22 14.35 10.08
CA GLU A 476 5.68 13.07 9.62
C GLU A 476 6.74 11.95 9.61
N LEU A 477 7.93 12.24 9.08
CA LEU A 477 9.06 11.30 9.09
C LEU A 477 9.43 10.90 10.53
N GLU A 478 9.48 11.86 11.45
CA GLU A 478 9.77 11.63 12.87
C GLU A 478 8.67 10.79 13.53
N ALA A 479 7.39 11.12 13.29
CA ALA A 479 6.25 10.39 13.84
C ALA A 479 6.23 8.92 13.37
N LEU A 480 6.68 8.65 12.14
CA LEU A 480 6.80 7.30 11.58
C LEU A 480 8.11 6.58 11.95
N GLY A 481 9.02 7.24 12.68
CA GLY A 481 10.33 6.71 13.02
C GLY A 481 11.26 6.56 11.81
N LEU A 482 11.02 7.32 10.75
CA LEU A 482 11.82 7.36 9.51
C LEU A 482 12.92 8.44 9.56
N SER A 483 12.95 9.26 10.61
CA SER A 483 14.01 10.21 10.91
C SER A 483 14.09 10.40 12.42
N ARG A 484 15.31 10.51 12.96
CA ARG A 484 15.50 10.85 14.38
C ARG A 484 15.24 12.34 14.60
N ALA A 485 14.35 12.63 15.54
CA ALA A 485 14.01 14.00 15.91
C ALA A 485 15.19 14.72 16.57
N VAL A 486 15.33 16.00 16.25
CA VAL A 486 16.28 16.88 16.94
C VAL A 486 15.78 17.10 18.37
N PRO A 487 16.60 16.86 19.43
CA PRO A 487 16.20 17.14 20.79
C PRO A 487 15.81 18.62 20.93
N LYS A 488 14.52 18.89 21.14
CA LYS A 488 14.04 20.28 21.34
C LYS A 488 14.70 20.82 22.61
N THR A 489 15.65 21.75 22.46
CA THR A 489 16.18 22.50 23.61
C THR A 489 15.01 23.20 24.30
N LYS A 490 14.84 22.98 25.61
CA LYS A 490 13.76 23.62 26.41
C LYS A 490 13.66 25.10 26.02
N PRO A 491 12.45 25.62 25.74
CA PRO A 491 12.31 27.03 25.39
C PRO A 491 12.96 27.86 26.48
N ARG A 492 14.01 28.63 26.13
CA ARG A 492 14.52 29.66 27.05
C ARG A 492 13.33 30.55 27.36
N LYS A 493 12.87 30.55 28.62
CA LYS A 493 11.86 31.51 29.09
C LYS A 493 12.34 32.88 28.64
N ARG A 494 11.56 33.57 27.80
CA ARG A 494 11.80 34.97 27.44
C ARG A 494 11.57 35.81 28.71
N GLY A 495 12.56 35.82 29.58
CA GLY A 495 12.67 36.78 30.67
C GLY A 495 13.31 38.04 30.13
N ARG A 496 12.58 39.16 30.22
CA ARG A 496 13.14 40.51 30.07
C ARG A 496 14.42 40.61 30.91
N PRO A 497 15.55 41.14 30.38
CA PRO A 497 16.74 41.34 31.19
C PRO A 497 16.37 42.11 32.46
N ARG A 498 16.79 41.61 33.63
CA ARG A 498 16.65 42.37 34.87
C ARG A 498 17.36 43.70 34.66
N LYS A 499 16.60 44.79 34.72
CA LYS A 499 17.15 46.14 34.78
C LYS A 499 17.82 46.24 36.15
N ASP A 500 19.14 46.41 36.18
CA ASP A 500 19.83 46.77 37.41
C ASP A 500 19.20 48.04 37.99
N PRO A 501 19.05 48.15 39.32
CA PRO A 501 18.39 49.29 39.94
C PRO A 501 19.25 50.53 39.68
N LYS A 502 18.83 51.39 38.76
CA LYS A 502 19.44 52.72 38.61
C LYS A 502 19.24 53.52 39.89
N GLU A 503 20.33 54.16 40.28
CA GLU A 503 20.48 55.19 41.31
C GLU A 503 19.22 56.03 41.57
N SER A 504 19.02 56.30 42.86
CA SER A 504 17.95 57.09 43.43
C SER A 504 17.84 58.47 42.78
N LYS A 505 16.86 58.65 41.89
CA LYS A 505 16.37 59.99 41.56
C LYS A 505 15.36 60.44 42.62
N PRO A 506 15.42 61.69 43.10
CA PRO A 506 14.53 62.17 44.16
C PRO A 506 13.07 62.18 43.69
N LYS A 507 12.17 61.77 44.60
CA LYS A 507 10.72 61.68 44.39
C LYS A 507 10.15 63.06 44.06
N ARG A 508 9.55 63.23 42.87
CA ARG A 508 8.70 64.40 42.58
C ARG A 508 7.44 64.35 43.45
N PRO A 509 6.97 65.49 44.01
CA PRO A 509 5.77 65.50 44.86
C PRO A 509 4.53 65.08 44.07
N ARG A 510 3.70 64.22 44.66
CA ARG A 510 2.36 63.92 44.15
C ARG A 510 1.40 65.02 44.62
N GLY A 511 0.82 65.74 43.67
CA GLY A 511 -0.27 66.68 43.93
C GLY A 511 -0.80 67.26 42.62
N ARG A 512 -2.08 66.99 42.32
CA ARG A 512 -2.82 67.64 41.24
C ARG A 512 -3.31 69.00 41.78
N PRO A 513 -2.91 70.15 41.21
CA PRO A 513 -3.54 71.41 41.59
C PRO A 513 -5.01 71.40 41.16
N ARG A 514 -5.90 71.77 42.08
CA ARG A 514 -7.35 71.90 41.84
C ARG A 514 -7.64 73.03 40.85
N LYS A 515 -8.70 72.84 40.04
CA LYS A 515 -9.31 73.86 39.17
C LYS A 515 -9.77 75.08 39.98
N SER A 516 -9.48 76.28 39.49
CA SER A 516 -10.23 77.50 39.76
C SER A 516 -10.86 78.00 38.45
N ASN A 517 -12.19 78.09 38.43
CA ASN A 517 -12.95 78.80 37.41
C ASN A 517 -12.73 80.31 37.59
N GLN A 518 -12.55 81.05 36.49
CA GLN A 518 -13.14 82.38 36.34
C GLN A 518 -13.28 82.74 34.85
N SER A 519 -14.35 83.47 34.62
CA SER A 519 -15.10 83.83 33.41
C SER A 519 -14.49 84.94 32.56
N ALA A 520 -15.11 85.12 31.37
CA ALA A 520 -15.18 86.35 30.56
C ALA A 520 -13.90 86.64 29.73
N ASP A 521 -13.92 87.09 28.47
CA ASP A 521 -14.93 87.81 27.69
C ASP A 521 -14.79 87.53 26.18
N LEU A 522 -15.88 87.84 25.47
CA LEU A 522 -15.98 87.99 24.01
C LEU A 522 -14.99 89.02 23.46
N LEU A 523 -14.40 88.71 22.30
CA LEU A 523 -14.57 89.46 21.04
C LEU A 523 -14.08 88.62 19.86
#